data_AF-A0A1S3QH18-F1
#
_entry.id   AF-A0A1S3QH18-F1
#
_cell.length_a   1.000
_cell.length_b   1.000
_cell.length_c   1.000
_cell.angle_alpha   90.00
_cell.angle_beta   90.00
_cell.angle_gamma   90.00
#
_symmetry.space_group_name_H-M   'P 1'
#
loop_
_entity.id
_entity.type
_entity.pdbx_description
1 polymer ?
#
loop_
_entity_poly.entity_id
_entity_poly.type
_entity_poly.pdbx_seq_one_letter_code
_entity_poly.pdbx_strand_id
1 'polypeptide(L)'
;MYLKFNVSLGKDALVGIYGRRGLPPSHTQFDFVELLDGRRLLSGEVASAGVDGPVALQRSLVPVTTHNTGFIQYMDSGIWHLAFYNDGKETETVSFITTAIDSIDDCPSDCHGNGDCVAGTCHCFLGFRGPDCGRASCPVLCSGNGQYLKGRCMCHSGWKGGECDVPTNQCIDITCSGHGTCIVGTCICNPAYKGDNCEEDSCLGPRVALQTPVPFQALLAQQ
;
A
#
# COMPACT_ATOMS: atom_id res chain seq x y z
N MET A 1 10.22 -18.01 18.18
CA MET A 1 9.09 -18.97 18.10
C MET A 1 7.80 -18.19 17.93
N TYR A 2 6.80 -18.71 17.23
CA TYR A 2 5.49 -18.07 17.17
C TYR A 2 4.65 -18.49 18.37
N LEU A 3 3.98 -17.53 19.00
CA LEU A 3 3.00 -17.80 20.06
C LEU A 3 1.62 -17.35 19.60
N LYS A 4 0.61 -18.22 19.75
CA LYS A 4 -0.80 -17.87 19.63
C LYS A 4 -1.33 -17.45 20.98
N PHE A 5 -1.81 -16.22 21.08
CA PHE A 5 -2.52 -15.70 22.23
C PHE A 5 -4.01 -15.88 21.97
N ASN A 6 -4.67 -16.73 22.75
CA ASN A 6 -6.13 -16.82 22.79
C ASN A 6 -6.59 -15.99 23.98
N VAL A 7 -7.36 -14.93 23.70
CA VAL A 7 -7.77 -13.91 24.65
C VAL A 7 -9.29 -13.89 24.76
N SER A 8 -9.80 -13.91 25.99
CA SER A 8 -11.22 -13.71 26.27
C SER A 8 -11.42 -12.34 26.91
N LEU A 9 -12.30 -11.51 26.35
CA LEU A 9 -12.60 -10.15 26.81
C LEU A 9 -14.10 -9.86 26.84
N GLY A 10 -14.55 -8.86 27.58
CA GLY A 10 -15.95 -8.41 27.58
C GLY A 10 -16.41 -7.85 26.22
N LYS A 11 -17.72 -7.84 25.98
CA LYS A 11 -18.35 -7.30 24.76
C LYS A 11 -17.97 -5.87 24.41
N ASP A 12 -17.83 -5.02 25.42
CA ASP A 12 -17.53 -3.60 25.25
C ASP A 12 -16.08 -3.27 25.65
N ALA A 13 -15.25 -4.30 25.84
CA ALA A 13 -13.88 -4.14 26.31
C ALA A 13 -13.01 -3.47 25.26
N LEU A 14 -12.20 -2.52 25.72
CA LEU A 14 -11.11 -1.89 24.99
C LEU A 14 -9.82 -2.20 25.75
N VAL A 15 -9.05 -3.17 25.26
CA VAL A 15 -7.88 -3.67 25.98
C VAL A 15 -6.66 -3.63 25.08
N GLY A 16 -5.60 -2.99 25.54
CA GLY A 16 -4.29 -3.03 24.91
C GLY A 16 -3.39 -4.07 25.58
N ILE A 17 -2.82 -4.98 24.78
CA ILE A 17 -1.85 -5.98 25.23
C ILE A 17 -0.48 -5.57 24.70
N TYR A 18 0.43 -5.26 25.61
CA TYR A 18 1.77 -4.80 25.29
C TYR A 18 2.77 -5.87 25.67
N GLY A 19 3.75 -6.11 24.80
CA GLY A 19 4.84 -7.01 25.07
C GLY A 19 6.20 -6.35 24.88
N ARG A 20 7.12 -6.67 25.78
CA ARG A 20 8.52 -6.21 25.68
C ARG A 20 9.48 -7.25 26.21
N ARG A 21 10.60 -7.41 25.52
CA ARG A 21 11.68 -8.33 25.87
C ARG A 21 12.58 -7.73 26.94
N GLY A 22 12.86 -8.51 27.98
CA GLY A 22 13.83 -8.19 29.04
C GLY A 22 13.36 -7.19 30.12
N LEU A 23 12.39 -6.32 29.83
CA LEU A 23 11.84 -5.35 30.79
C LEU A 23 10.32 -5.27 30.68
N PRO A 24 9.60 -4.94 31.78
CA PRO A 24 8.17 -4.64 31.73
C PRO A 24 7.84 -3.54 30.70
N PRO A 25 6.81 -3.74 29.86
CA PRO A 25 6.38 -2.73 28.89
C PRO A 25 5.69 -1.54 29.56
N SER A 26 5.63 -0.42 28.82
CA SER A 26 4.80 0.75 29.12
C SER A 26 4.10 1.24 27.85
N HIS A 27 3.16 2.19 27.96
CA HIS A 27 2.50 2.80 26.80
C HIS A 27 3.46 3.44 25.78
N THR A 28 4.69 3.76 26.16
CA THR A 28 5.69 4.39 25.26
C THR A 28 6.90 3.51 25.00
N GLN A 29 7.03 2.38 25.71
CA GLN A 29 8.17 1.48 25.56
C GLN A 29 7.67 0.05 25.48
N PHE A 30 7.55 -0.46 24.26
CA PHE A 30 7.10 -1.80 23.95
C PHE A 30 7.74 -2.27 22.64
N ASP A 31 7.80 -3.59 22.45
CA ASP A 31 8.25 -4.20 21.21
C ASP A 31 7.06 -4.52 20.30
N PHE A 32 5.91 -4.88 20.90
CA PHE A 32 4.64 -5.00 20.18
C PHE A 32 3.46 -4.55 21.04
N VAL A 33 2.37 -4.18 20.37
CA VAL A 33 1.07 -3.87 20.97
C VAL A 33 -0.04 -4.48 20.11
N GLU A 34 -0.99 -5.16 20.76
CA GLU A 34 -2.23 -5.62 20.15
C GLU A 34 -3.40 -4.90 20.83
N LEU A 35 -4.23 -4.22 20.03
CA LEU A 35 -5.38 -3.47 20.53
C LEU A 35 -6.67 -4.24 20.22
N LEU A 36 -7.34 -4.69 21.27
CA LEU A 36 -8.55 -5.50 21.18
C LEU A 36 -9.78 -4.65 21.48
N ASP A 37 -10.73 -4.66 20.55
CA ASP A 37 -12.03 -3.99 20.68
C ASP A 37 -13.16 -5.01 20.56
N GLY A 38 -13.80 -5.32 21.69
CA GLY A 38 -14.88 -6.31 21.79
C GLY A 38 -16.06 -6.01 20.86
N ARG A 39 -16.31 -4.73 20.54
CA ARG A 39 -17.43 -4.33 19.68
C ARG A 39 -17.21 -4.69 18.23
N ARG A 40 -15.95 -4.64 17.77
CA ARG A 40 -15.59 -4.89 16.37
C ARG A 40 -15.55 -6.37 16.04
N LEU A 41 -15.35 -7.24 17.03
CA LEU A 41 -15.34 -8.69 16.85
C LEU A 41 -16.70 -9.26 16.43
N LEU A 42 -17.81 -8.60 16.78
CA LEU A 42 -19.16 -8.95 16.34
C LEU A 42 -19.44 -8.64 14.86
N SER A 43 -18.72 -7.66 14.29
CA SER A 43 -18.96 -7.20 12.92
C SER A 43 -18.30 -8.09 11.85
N GLY A 44 -17.34 -8.93 12.24
CA GLY A 44 -16.63 -9.85 11.34
C GLY A 44 -17.42 -11.11 10.98
N GLU A 45 -18.30 -11.61 11.86
CA GLU A 45 -19.10 -12.82 11.61
C GLU A 45 -20.35 -12.56 10.74
N VAL A 46 -20.78 -11.30 10.59
CA VAL A 46 -21.97 -10.96 9.78
C VAL A 46 -21.63 -10.75 8.31
N ALA A 47 -20.35 -10.57 7.96
CA ALA A 47 -19.91 -10.35 6.57
C ALA A 47 -19.80 -11.62 5.72
N SER A 48 -19.95 -12.82 6.28
CA SER A 48 -19.83 -14.10 5.56
C SER A 48 -21.16 -14.84 5.33
N ALA A 49 -22.30 -14.29 5.75
CA ALA A 49 -23.61 -14.92 5.57
C ALA A 49 -24.44 -14.20 4.49
N GLY A 50 -24.02 -14.34 3.24
CA GLY A 50 -24.85 -14.01 2.07
C GLY A 50 -25.88 -15.12 1.78
N VAL A 51 -27.15 -14.81 2.10
CA VAL A 51 -28.41 -15.18 1.43
C VAL A 51 -28.59 -16.63 0.92
N ASP A 52 -29.37 -17.46 1.65
CA ASP A 52 -30.64 -18.05 1.15
C ASP A 52 -31.32 -18.98 2.18
N GLY A 53 -32.65 -18.81 2.37
CA GLY A 53 -33.56 -19.84 2.88
C GLY A 53 -34.01 -19.78 4.36
N PRO A 54 -35.32 -19.90 4.67
CA PRO A 54 -35.83 -19.83 6.04
C PRO A 54 -35.91 -21.22 6.68
N VAL A 55 -35.19 -21.44 7.79
CA VAL A 55 -35.49 -22.54 8.73
C VAL A 55 -35.40 -22.02 10.16
N ALA A 56 -36.41 -22.40 10.92
CA ALA A 56 -36.83 -21.85 12.19
C ALA A 56 -35.92 -22.19 13.38
N LEU A 57 -35.94 -21.27 14.35
CA LEU A 57 -35.94 -21.48 15.81
C LEU A 57 -34.96 -22.51 16.40
N GLN A 58 -33.82 -22.01 16.89
CA GLN A 58 -33.49 -22.05 18.32
C GLN A 58 -32.26 -21.15 18.60
N ARG A 59 -32.39 -19.82 18.47
CA ARG A 59 -31.35 -18.91 18.98
C ARG A 59 -31.50 -18.82 20.50
N SER A 60 -30.64 -19.54 21.21
CA SER A 60 -30.43 -19.36 22.65
C SER A 60 -30.18 -17.87 22.92
N LEU A 61 -31.14 -17.20 23.58
CA LEU A 61 -31.08 -15.79 23.98
C LEU A 61 -30.16 -15.61 25.20
N VAL A 62 -28.99 -16.25 25.20
CA VAL A 62 -27.94 -15.94 26.16
C VAL A 62 -27.12 -14.82 25.53
N PRO A 63 -27.13 -13.59 26.09
CA PRO A 63 -26.21 -12.57 25.63
C PRO A 63 -24.80 -13.09 25.89
N VAL A 64 -24.03 -13.32 24.82
CA VAL A 64 -22.60 -13.61 24.93
C VAL A 64 -21.96 -12.38 25.55
N THR A 65 -21.65 -12.46 26.84
CA THR A 65 -21.03 -11.38 27.61
C THR A 65 -19.54 -11.25 27.32
N THR A 66 -18.94 -12.30 26.75
CA THR A 66 -17.50 -12.48 26.62
C THR A 66 -17.13 -12.96 25.22
N HIS A 67 -16.17 -12.31 24.58
CA HIS A 67 -15.64 -12.65 23.26
C HIS A 67 -14.29 -13.32 23.36
N ASN A 68 -14.13 -14.40 22.61
CA ASN A 68 -12.84 -15.04 22.40
C ASN A 68 -12.26 -14.51 21.08
N THR A 69 -11.04 -14.01 21.15
CA THR A 69 -10.24 -13.61 20.00
C THR A 69 -8.85 -14.22 20.14
N GLY A 70 -8.03 -14.13 19.10
CA GLY A 70 -6.64 -14.46 19.25
C GLY A 70 -5.77 -13.83 18.18
N PHE A 71 -4.51 -13.67 18.54
CA PHE A 71 -3.49 -13.14 17.65
C PHE A 71 -2.23 -14.00 17.75
N ILE A 72 -1.45 -14.00 16.68
CA ILE A 72 -0.18 -14.73 16.62
C ILE A 72 0.93 -13.70 16.60
N GLN A 73 1.91 -13.85 17.49
CA GLN A 73 3.07 -12.98 17.57
C GLN A 73 4.34 -13.80 17.49
N TYR A 74 5.28 -13.35 16.65
CA TYR A 74 6.64 -13.86 16.68
C TYR A 74 7.38 -13.32 17.90
N MET A 75 8.00 -14.23 18.65
CA MET A 75 8.72 -13.94 19.88
C MET A 75 10.18 -14.38 19.71
N ASP A 76 11.09 -13.43 19.73
CA ASP A 76 12.53 -13.71 19.83
C ASP A 76 12.84 -14.47 21.12
N SER A 77 13.95 -15.22 21.12
CA SER A 77 14.42 -15.89 22.32
C SER A 77 14.69 -14.88 23.44
N GLY A 78 14.17 -15.16 24.63
CA GLY A 78 14.39 -14.37 25.84
C GLY A 78 13.21 -14.37 26.79
N ILE A 79 13.34 -13.61 27.87
CA ILE A 79 12.26 -13.36 28.83
C ILE A 79 11.40 -12.23 28.27
N TRP A 80 10.09 -12.47 28.22
CA TRP A 80 9.10 -11.51 27.76
C TRP A 80 8.20 -11.09 28.91
N HIS A 81 7.96 -9.80 29.01
CA HIS A 81 7.00 -9.22 29.93
C HIS A 81 5.78 -8.73 29.15
N LEU A 82 4.59 -9.00 29.70
CA LEU A 82 3.32 -8.58 29.13
C LEU A 82 2.63 -7.61 30.09
N ALA A 83 1.95 -6.61 29.55
CA ALA A 83 1.05 -5.73 30.31
C ALA A 83 -0.29 -5.61 29.58
N PHE A 84 -1.36 -5.61 30.37
CA PHE A 84 -2.74 -5.47 29.90
C PHE A 84 -3.28 -4.15 30.43
N TYR A 85 -3.61 -3.25 29.52
CA TYR A 85 -4.18 -1.96 29.85
C TYR A 85 -5.65 -1.96 29.44
N ASN A 86 -6.50 -1.67 30.41
CA ASN A 86 -7.92 -1.45 30.17
C ASN A 86 -8.11 0.02 29.78
N ASP A 87 -8.31 0.26 28.50
CA ASP A 87 -8.59 1.59 27.93
C ASP A 87 -10.12 1.88 27.92
N GLY A 88 -10.92 0.94 28.41
CA GLY A 88 -12.36 1.06 28.60
C GLY A 88 -12.74 1.90 29.83
N LYS A 89 -14.02 2.26 29.91
CA LYS A 89 -14.57 2.98 31.07
C LYS A 89 -14.89 2.05 32.23
N GLU A 90 -15.29 0.82 31.92
CA GLU A 90 -15.70 -0.20 32.89
C GLU A 90 -14.53 -1.14 33.19
N THR A 91 -14.57 -1.79 34.35
CA THR A 91 -13.54 -2.79 34.71
C THR A 91 -13.74 -4.06 33.90
N GLU A 92 -12.73 -4.44 33.12
CA GLU A 92 -12.78 -5.62 32.26
C GLU A 92 -12.03 -6.81 32.86
N THR A 93 -12.66 -7.99 32.83
CA THR A 93 -11.97 -9.25 33.16
C THR A 93 -11.44 -9.87 31.87
N VAL A 94 -10.11 -10.01 31.78
CA VAL A 94 -9.43 -10.56 30.61
C VAL A 94 -8.79 -11.89 30.97
N SER A 95 -9.01 -12.92 30.16
CA SER A 95 -8.32 -14.20 30.29
C SER A 95 -7.46 -14.51 29.08
N PHE A 96 -6.30 -15.08 29.41
CA PHE A 96 -5.13 -15.38 28.61
C PHE A 96 -4.69 -16.83 28.42
N ILE A 97 -4.57 -17.36 27.22
CA ILE A 97 -3.81 -18.60 27.01
C ILE A 97 -2.86 -18.47 25.84
N THR A 98 -1.57 -18.75 26.08
CA THR A 98 -0.53 -18.78 25.05
C THR A 98 -0.21 -20.21 24.63
N THR A 99 -0.24 -20.47 23.33
CA THR A 99 0.18 -21.76 22.75
C THR A 99 1.38 -21.52 21.85
N ALA A 100 2.48 -22.25 22.09
CA ALA A 100 3.63 -22.22 21.19
C ALA A 100 3.29 -22.92 19.88
N ILE A 101 3.65 -22.30 18.76
CA ILE A 101 3.53 -22.88 17.44
C ILE A 101 4.95 -23.13 16.93
N ASP A 102 5.37 -24.39 17.00
CA ASP A 102 6.73 -24.83 16.65
C ASP A 102 6.98 -24.85 15.13
N SER A 103 5.90 -24.90 14.36
CA SER A 103 5.85 -24.69 12.91
C SER A 103 4.40 -24.37 12.55
N ILE A 104 4.16 -23.20 11.98
CA ILE A 104 2.94 -22.98 11.23
C ILE A 104 3.25 -23.64 9.87
N ASP A 105 2.98 -24.93 9.69
CA ASP A 105 3.07 -25.51 8.34
C ASP A 105 1.87 -25.05 7.49
N ASP A 106 0.77 -24.69 8.16
CA ASP A 106 -0.45 -24.16 7.52
C ASP A 106 -0.50 -22.64 7.63
N CYS A 107 -0.34 -21.95 6.49
CA CYS A 107 -0.51 -20.51 6.47
C CYS A 107 -1.94 -20.09 6.83
N PRO A 108 -2.10 -18.92 7.48
CA PRO A 108 -3.40 -18.41 7.86
C PRO A 108 -4.29 -18.27 6.62
N SER A 109 -5.44 -18.95 6.64
CA SER A 109 -6.41 -19.02 5.54
C SER A 109 -5.80 -19.39 4.18
N ASP A 110 -4.71 -20.18 4.18
CA ASP A 110 -3.95 -20.54 2.97
C ASP A 110 -3.56 -19.31 2.12
N CYS A 111 -3.21 -18.22 2.80
CA CYS A 111 -2.92 -16.92 2.18
C CYS A 111 -4.04 -16.38 1.27
N HIS A 112 -5.28 -16.85 1.44
CA HIS A 112 -6.41 -16.61 0.54
C HIS A 112 -6.11 -16.90 -0.95
N GLY A 113 -5.11 -17.75 -1.24
CA GLY A 113 -4.59 -17.96 -2.60
C GLY A 113 -3.87 -16.74 -3.21
N ASN A 114 -3.59 -15.70 -2.42
CA ASN A 114 -3.00 -14.43 -2.85
C ASN A 114 -1.53 -14.27 -2.39
N GLY A 115 -0.84 -15.37 -2.09
CA GLY A 115 0.56 -15.34 -1.69
C GLY A 115 1.17 -16.73 -1.56
N ASP A 116 2.49 -16.77 -1.42
CA ASP A 116 3.22 -18.01 -1.17
C ASP A 116 3.31 -18.29 0.33
N CYS A 117 2.95 -19.50 0.73
CA CYS A 117 3.13 -19.96 2.10
C CYS A 117 4.56 -20.44 2.32
N VAL A 118 5.32 -19.75 3.17
CA VAL A 118 6.69 -20.16 3.52
C VAL A 118 6.85 -20.18 5.03
N ALA A 119 7.06 -21.38 5.59
CA ALA A 119 7.19 -21.60 7.04
C ALA A 119 6.08 -20.91 7.84
N GLY A 120 4.85 -20.95 7.30
CA GLY A 120 3.66 -20.41 7.96
C GLY A 120 3.48 -18.92 7.90
N THR A 121 4.29 -18.26 7.09
CA THR A 121 4.14 -16.84 6.80
C THR A 121 3.68 -16.69 5.36
N CYS A 122 2.66 -15.87 5.15
CA CYS A 122 2.20 -15.53 3.82
C CYS A 122 3.07 -14.44 3.19
N HIS A 123 3.70 -14.76 2.07
CA HIS A 123 4.37 -13.81 1.20
C HIS A 123 3.38 -13.35 0.12
N CYS A 124 2.68 -12.25 0.39
CA CYS A 124 1.62 -11.78 -0.50
C CYS A 124 2.12 -11.38 -1.89
N PHE A 125 1.37 -11.78 -2.90
CA PHE A 125 1.52 -11.28 -4.26
C PHE A 125 1.22 -9.77 -4.33
N LEU A 126 1.70 -9.13 -5.39
CA LEU A 126 1.44 -7.71 -5.63
C LEU A 126 -0.06 -7.40 -5.60
N GLY A 127 -0.43 -6.34 -4.90
CA GLY A 127 -1.84 -5.95 -4.74
C GLY A 127 -2.54 -6.57 -3.54
N PHE A 128 -1.84 -7.35 -2.70
CA PHE A 128 -2.38 -7.92 -1.46
C PHE A 128 -1.50 -7.58 -0.26
N ARG A 129 -2.08 -7.59 0.94
CA ARG A 129 -1.40 -7.34 2.21
C ARG A 129 -2.12 -8.00 3.37
N GLY A 130 -1.46 -7.95 4.53
CA GLY A 130 -1.94 -8.55 5.76
C GLY A 130 -1.30 -9.91 6.02
N PRO A 131 -1.50 -10.46 7.23
CA PRO A 131 -0.86 -11.72 7.65
C PRO A 131 -1.31 -12.94 6.84
N ASP A 132 -2.45 -12.85 6.17
CA ASP A 132 -3.12 -13.91 5.40
C ASP A 132 -3.42 -13.50 3.94
N CYS A 133 -2.85 -12.38 3.47
CA CYS A 133 -3.09 -11.78 2.16
C CYS A 133 -4.58 -11.57 1.78
N GLY A 134 -5.49 -11.55 2.76
CA GLY A 134 -6.93 -11.38 2.53
C GLY A 134 -7.34 -9.94 2.21
N ARG A 135 -6.43 -8.97 2.37
CA ARG A 135 -6.71 -7.54 2.14
C ARG A 135 -6.08 -7.09 0.85
N ALA A 136 -6.88 -6.54 -0.05
CA ALA A 136 -6.36 -5.82 -1.20
C ALA A 136 -5.48 -4.64 -0.72
N SER A 137 -4.23 -4.62 -1.16
CA SER A 137 -3.47 -3.40 -1.29
C SER A 137 -4.08 -2.65 -2.47
N CYS A 138 -4.97 -1.70 -2.20
CA CYS A 138 -5.42 -0.79 -3.24
C CYS A 138 -4.17 -0.21 -3.93
N PRO A 139 -4.09 -0.22 -5.27
CA PRO A 139 -2.97 0.39 -5.96
C PRO A 139 -2.80 1.80 -5.42
N VAL A 140 -1.56 2.18 -5.13
CA VAL A 140 -1.25 3.53 -4.68
C VAL A 140 -1.49 4.44 -5.89
N LEU A 141 -2.72 4.91 -6.03
CA LEU A 141 -3.12 5.83 -7.10
C LEU A 141 -2.29 7.10 -6.98
N CYS A 142 -1.84 7.63 -8.13
CA CYS A 142 -1.05 8.85 -8.17
C CYS A 142 0.23 8.76 -7.33
N SER A 143 0.81 7.55 -7.22
CA SER A 143 2.05 7.27 -6.47
C SER A 143 2.03 7.74 -5.02
N GLY A 144 0.84 8.00 -4.45
CA GLY A 144 0.66 8.53 -3.10
C GLY A 144 0.93 10.03 -2.99
N ASN A 145 1.25 10.66 -4.11
CA ASN A 145 1.61 12.06 -4.25
C ASN A 145 0.52 12.87 -4.96
N GLY A 146 -0.72 12.38 -4.95
CA GLY A 146 -1.83 13.10 -5.57
C GLY A 146 -3.19 12.51 -5.23
N GLN A 147 -4.23 13.22 -5.67
CA GLN A 147 -5.62 12.80 -5.55
C GLN A 147 -6.15 12.36 -6.92
N TYR A 148 -6.74 11.17 -6.99
CA TYR A 148 -7.36 10.70 -8.22
C TYR A 148 -8.76 11.29 -8.37
N LEU A 149 -8.97 12.10 -9.42
CA LEU A 149 -10.24 12.78 -9.68
C LEU A 149 -10.56 12.75 -11.18
N LYS A 150 -11.76 12.26 -11.54
CA LYS A 150 -12.27 12.25 -12.92
C LYS A 150 -11.33 11.60 -13.94
N GLY A 151 -10.71 10.47 -13.59
CA GLY A 151 -9.85 9.72 -14.52
C GLY A 151 -8.39 10.19 -14.59
N ARG A 152 -7.97 11.15 -13.75
CA ARG A 152 -6.59 11.68 -13.75
C ARG A 152 -6.08 11.95 -12.33
N CYS A 153 -4.76 11.96 -12.19
CA CYS A 153 -4.10 12.33 -10.95
C CYS A 153 -3.92 13.85 -10.81
N MET A 154 -4.34 14.37 -9.66
CA MET A 154 -4.11 15.75 -9.23
C MET A 154 -2.97 15.77 -8.22
N CYS A 155 -1.78 16.10 -8.70
CA CYS A 155 -0.56 16.01 -7.89
C CYS A 155 -0.52 17.02 -6.75
N HIS A 156 0.00 16.57 -5.62
CA HIS A 156 0.39 17.42 -4.50
C HIS A 156 1.56 18.32 -4.90
N SER A 157 1.75 19.41 -4.15
CA SER A 157 2.84 20.35 -4.38
C SER A 157 4.20 19.64 -4.36
N GLY A 158 5.01 19.89 -5.39
CA GLY A 158 6.33 19.26 -5.53
C GLY A 158 6.35 18.01 -6.42
N TRP A 159 5.19 17.57 -6.93
CA TRP A 159 5.08 16.41 -7.81
C TRP A 159 4.35 16.73 -9.12
N LYS A 160 4.68 16.00 -10.17
CA LYS A 160 4.11 16.08 -11.52
C LYS A 160 4.21 14.71 -12.21
N GLY A 161 3.75 14.63 -13.45
CA GLY A 161 3.64 13.37 -14.20
C GLY A 161 2.21 12.83 -14.19
N GLY A 162 1.94 11.86 -15.06
CA GLY A 162 0.62 11.23 -15.18
C GLY A 162 0.17 10.54 -13.88
N GLU A 163 1.14 10.03 -13.12
CA GLU A 163 0.93 9.31 -11.86
C GLU A 163 1.57 10.03 -10.66
N CYS A 164 1.90 11.33 -10.78
CA CYS A 164 2.55 12.11 -9.71
C CYS A 164 3.83 11.48 -9.15
N ASP A 165 4.56 10.78 -10.00
CA ASP A 165 5.77 10.02 -9.72
C ASP A 165 7.06 10.83 -9.95
N VAL A 166 6.95 12.00 -10.59
CA VAL A 166 8.11 12.83 -10.92
C VAL A 166 8.15 14.08 -10.03
N PRO A 167 9.24 14.32 -9.28
CA PRO A 167 9.44 15.57 -8.56
C PRO A 167 9.47 16.78 -9.51
N THR A 168 8.93 17.93 -9.10
CA THR A 168 8.86 19.12 -9.97
C THR A 168 10.22 19.64 -10.42
N ASN A 169 11.28 19.39 -9.64
CA ASN A 169 12.66 19.75 -9.96
C ASN A 169 13.38 18.76 -10.89
N GLN A 170 12.71 17.70 -11.34
CA GLN A 170 13.20 16.74 -12.31
C GLN A 170 12.37 16.81 -13.58
N CYS A 171 12.97 16.54 -14.74
CA CYS A 171 12.23 16.50 -16.00
C CYS A 171 11.49 15.18 -16.12
N ILE A 172 10.34 15.16 -16.82
CA ILE A 172 9.62 13.91 -17.11
C ILE A 172 10.52 12.99 -17.94
N ASP A 173 11.16 13.55 -18.96
CA ASP A 173 12.28 12.93 -19.65
C ASP A 173 13.59 13.60 -19.21
N ILE A 174 14.43 12.83 -18.51
CA ILE A 174 15.75 13.29 -18.04
C ILE A 174 16.67 13.66 -19.20
N THR A 175 16.50 13.00 -20.34
CA THR A 175 17.31 13.21 -21.55
C THR A 175 16.76 14.27 -22.47
N CYS A 176 15.55 14.80 -22.21
CA CYS A 176 14.87 15.76 -23.07
C CYS A 176 14.89 15.31 -24.54
N SER A 177 14.42 14.09 -24.80
CA SER A 177 14.41 13.40 -26.10
C SER A 177 15.79 13.25 -26.75
N GLY A 178 16.88 13.42 -26.00
CA GLY A 178 18.24 13.54 -26.53
C GLY A 178 18.52 14.85 -27.25
N HIS A 179 17.58 15.79 -27.25
CA HIS A 179 17.63 17.07 -27.95
C HIS A 179 17.65 18.27 -27.01
N GLY A 180 18.03 18.08 -25.75
CA GLY A 180 18.11 19.16 -24.78
C GLY A 180 18.86 18.78 -23.51
N THR A 181 18.81 19.68 -22.54
CA THR A 181 19.37 19.46 -21.21
C THR A 181 18.32 19.76 -20.14
N CYS A 182 18.13 18.84 -19.20
CA CYS A 182 17.22 19.05 -18.08
C CYS A 182 17.85 19.99 -17.04
N ILE A 183 17.18 21.12 -16.75
CA ILE A 183 17.62 22.10 -15.74
C ILE A 183 16.44 22.40 -14.81
N VAL A 184 16.56 22.00 -13.54
CA VAL A 184 15.55 22.22 -12.48
C VAL A 184 14.13 21.85 -12.93
N GLY A 185 14.02 20.69 -13.58
CA GLY A 185 12.76 20.13 -14.03
C GLY A 185 12.16 20.72 -15.30
N THR A 186 12.92 21.55 -16.01
CA THR A 186 12.56 22.09 -17.33
C THR A 186 13.60 21.65 -18.36
N CYS A 187 13.15 21.14 -19.50
CA CYS A 187 14.03 20.83 -20.62
C CYS A 187 14.39 22.10 -21.38
N ILE A 188 15.69 22.36 -21.51
CA ILE A 188 16.22 23.42 -22.37
C ILE A 188 16.62 22.79 -23.69
N CYS A 189 15.85 23.08 -24.75
CA CYS A 189 16.01 22.44 -26.05
C CYS A 189 17.19 23.01 -26.85
N ASN A 190 17.86 22.11 -27.57
CA ASN A 190 18.87 22.44 -28.56
C ASN A 190 18.22 23.22 -29.72
N PRO A 191 19.02 24.01 -30.47
CA PRO A 191 18.54 24.65 -31.69
C PRO A 191 17.93 23.62 -32.65
N ALA A 192 16.83 24.01 -33.30
CA ALA A 192 16.00 23.15 -34.17
C ALA A 192 15.03 22.18 -33.45
N TYR A 193 14.93 22.19 -32.12
CA TYR A 193 13.94 21.41 -31.36
C TYR A 193 13.08 22.29 -30.43
N LYS A 194 11.88 21.82 -30.11
CA LYS A 194 10.90 22.44 -29.18
C LYS A 194 10.00 21.35 -28.57
N GLY A 195 9.04 21.77 -27.73
CA GLY A 195 8.19 20.86 -26.95
C GLY A 195 8.64 20.82 -25.49
N ASP A 196 7.80 20.26 -24.61
CA ASP A 196 8.06 20.21 -23.17
C ASP A 196 9.26 19.30 -22.83
N ASN A 197 9.56 18.34 -23.71
CA ASN A 197 10.69 17.42 -23.62
C ASN A 197 11.59 17.46 -24.87
N CYS A 198 11.53 18.52 -25.68
CA CYS A 198 12.33 18.69 -26.91
C CYS A 198 12.10 17.61 -27.99
N GLU A 199 10.91 17.04 -28.02
CA GLU A 199 10.48 15.97 -28.91
C GLU A 199 10.06 16.46 -30.30
N GLU A 200 9.80 17.75 -30.46
CA GLU A 200 9.31 18.33 -31.72
C GLU A 200 10.42 19.06 -32.48
N ASP A 201 10.49 18.87 -33.80
CA ASP A 201 11.34 19.70 -34.66
C ASP A 201 10.78 21.12 -34.74
N SER A 202 11.60 22.12 -34.42
CA SER A 202 11.20 23.54 -34.42
C SER A 202 11.31 24.21 -35.78
N CYS A 203 11.51 23.45 -36.86
CA CYS A 203 11.64 23.89 -38.26
C CYS A 203 10.69 25.04 -38.64
N LEU A 204 11.15 26.28 -38.43
CA LEU A 204 10.58 27.51 -38.96
C LEU A 204 11.72 28.35 -39.54
N GLY A 205 12.06 28.04 -40.79
CA GLY A 205 12.91 28.80 -41.70
C GLY A 205 12.63 28.31 -43.12
N PRO A 206 12.61 29.18 -44.14
CA PRO A 206 11.80 29.01 -45.34
C PRO A 206 12.14 27.70 -46.02
N ARG A 207 11.16 27.10 -46.72
CA ARG A 207 11.47 26.20 -47.82
C ARG A 207 12.45 26.97 -48.69
N VAL A 208 13.74 26.67 -48.56
CA VAL A 208 14.67 26.88 -49.65
C VAL A 208 14.09 25.97 -50.71
N ALA A 209 13.25 26.56 -51.56
CA ALA A 209 13.07 26.03 -52.89
C ALA A 209 14.51 25.86 -53.35
N LEU A 210 14.95 24.60 -53.42
CA LEU A 210 16.08 24.22 -54.24
C LEU A 210 15.74 24.83 -55.59
N GLN A 211 16.22 26.05 -55.85
CA GLN A 211 16.37 26.53 -57.21
C GLN A 211 17.29 25.49 -57.80
N THR A 212 16.69 24.55 -58.53
CA THR A 212 17.41 23.64 -59.39
C THR A 212 18.45 24.47 -60.12
N PRO A 213 19.74 24.09 -60.11
CA PRO A 213 20.74 24.85 -60.83
C PRO A 213 20.28 24.94 -62.29
N VAL A 214 20.03 26.16 -62.77
CA VAL A 214 19.72 26.39 -64.18
C VAL A 214 20.98 25.93 -64.94
N PRO A 215 20.88 24.96 -65.86
CA PRO A 215 22.07 24.46 -66.54
C PRO A 215 22.72 25.59 -67.35
N PHE A 216 24.06 25.63 -67.30
CA PHE A 216 24.94 26.62 -67.93
C PHE A 216 24.80 26.73 -69.47
N GLN A 217 23.93 25.95 -70.11
CA GLN A 217 23.76 25.93 -71.57
C GLN A 217 22.80 27.01 -72.13
N ALA A 218 22.18 27.83 -71.29
CA ALA A 218 21.23 28.85 -71.76
C ALA A 218 21.85 30.25 -72.04
N LEU A 219 23.18 30.39 -72.13
CA LEU A 219 23.84 31.69 -72.37
C LEU A 219 24.63 31.83 -73.69
N LEU A 220 24.49 30.92 -74.66
CA LEU A 220 25.19 30.98 -75.96
C LEU A 220 24.26 30.79 -77.18
N ALA A 221 23.07 31.39 -77.16
CA ALA A 221 22.20 31.45 -78.34
C ALA A 221 21.63 32.87 -78.62
N GLN A 222 22.39 33.91 -78.25
CA GLN A 222 22.17 35.28 -78.73
C GLN A 222 23.50 35.95 -79.02
N GLN A 223 24.18 35.48 -80.08
CA GLN A 223 24.96 36.30 -81.02
C GLN A 223 25.34 35.45 -82.23
#